data_AF-A0A2V5K9N5-F1
#
_entry.id   AF-A0A2V5K9N5-F1
#
_cell.length_a   1.000
_cell.length_b   1.000
_cell.length_c   1.000
_cell.angle_alpha   90.00
_cell.angle_beta   90.00
_cell.angle_gamma   90.00
#
_symmetry.space_group_name_H-M   'P 1'
#
loop_
_entity.id
_entity.type
_entity.pdbx_description
1 polymer ?
#
loop_
_entity_poly.entity_id
_entity_poly.type
_entity_poly.pdbx_seq_one_letter_code
_entity_poly.pdbx_strand_id
1 'polypeptide(L)'
;MNERLHAAERGFYLKMGNDFFGMYHSSEGPKLFFNRDKYRLTQSQWDVELVIGRKNNLFIFYWQGEVKISFRFSKQQESVIQLYRLLQEHVPSPRFA
;
A
#
# COMPACT_ATOMS: atom_id res chain seq x y z
N MET A 1 7.33 -19.90 15.49
CA MET A 1 6.06 -19.25 15.87
C MET A 1 6.24 -17.76 15.64
N ASN A 2 5.64 -17.21 14.59
CA ASN A 2 6.02 -15.93 13.97
C ASN A 2 5.15 -14.80 14.51
N GLU A 3 5.66 -14.01 15.46
CA GLU A 3 4.97 -12.86 16.07
C GLU A 3 4.63 -11.72 15.07
N ARG A 4 5.13 -11.79 13.83
CA ARG A 4 4.97 -10.74 12.82
C ARG A 4 3.61 -10.74 12.10
N LEU A 5 2.78 -11.77 12.25
CA LEU A 5 1.49 -11.89 11.55
C LEU A 5 0.27 -11.47 12.38
N HIS A 6 0.41 -11.26 13.70
CA HIS A 6 -0.71 -10.79 14.55
C HIS A 6 -1.08 -9.31 14.37
N ALA A 7 -0.37 -8.55 13.54
CA ALA A 7 -0.72 -7.17 13.22
C ALA A 7 -1.88 -7.03 12.21
N ALA A 8 -2.31 -8.13 11.59
CA ALA A 8 -3.32 -8.12 10.52
C ALA A 8 -4.71 -7.63 10.96
N GLU A 9 -5.02 -7.60 12.26
CA GLU A 9 -6.28 -7.02 12.77
C GLU A 9 -6.23 -5.50 13.00
N ARG A 10 -5.05 -4.87 12.95
CA ARG A 10 -4.89 -3.42 13.30
C ARG A 10 -4.27 -2.55 12.22
N GLY A 11 -3.81 -3.13 11.12
CA GLY A 11 -3.12 -2.42 10.05
C GLY A 11 -1.61 -2.54 10.15
N PHE A 12 -0.94 -2.01 9.14
CA PHE A 12 0.50 -2.07 8.95
C PHE A 12 1.01 -0.70 8.49
N TYR A 13 2.18 -0.29 8.98
CA TYR A 13 2.85 0.91 8.49
C TYR A 13 4.36 0.71 8.40
N LEU A 14 4.97 1.51 7.54
CA LEU A 14 6.40 1.62 7.33
C LEU A 14 6.83 3.09 7.39
N LYS A 15 8.04 3.32 7.87
CA LYS A 15 8.65 4.66 7.91
C LYS A 15 9.66 4.77 6.77
N MET A 16 9.54 5.82 5.97
CA MET A 16 10.43 6.12 4.85
C MET A 16 11.04 7.50 5.07
N GLY A 17 12.28 7.54 5.57
CA GLY A 17 12.87 8.80 6.01
C GLY A 17 12.03 9.43 7.12
N ASN A 18 11.41 10.58 6.86
CA ASN A 18 10.52 11.26 7.79
C ASN A 18 9.03 10.96 7.57
N ASP A 19 8.71 10.22 6.51
CA ASP A 19 7.33 9.95 6.11
C ASP A 19 6.84 8.61 6.68
N PHE A 20 5.55 8.53 6.93
CA PHE A 20 4.86 7.30 7.33
C PHE A 20 3.89 6.88 6.25
N PHE A 21 3.95 5.61 5.87
CA PHE A 21 3.11 5.04 4.83
C PHE A 21 2.53 3.73 5.31
N GLY A 22 1.27 3.44 5.04
CA GLY A 22 0.69 2.19 5.50
C GLY A 22 -0.78 2.04 5.19
N MET A 23 -1.36 0.99 5.73
CA MET A 23 -2.77 0.66 5.63
C MET A 23 -3.32 0.34 7.01
N TYR A 24 -4.57 0.74 7.28
CA TYR A 24 -5.27 0.33 8.49
C TYR A 24 -6.74 0.08 8.20
N HIS A 25 -7.36 -0.75 9.05
CA HIS A 25 -8.79 -0.98 8.99
C HIS A 25 -9.53 0.06 9.84
N SER A 26 -10.59 0.62 9.29
CA SER A 26 -11.51 1.52 9.99
C SER A 26 -12.93 0.99 9.90
N SER A 27 -13.87 1.58 10.65
CA SER A 27 -15.30 1.24 10.55
C SER A 27 -15.88 1.46 9.14
N GLU A 28 -15.24 2.28 8.31
CA GLU A 28 -15.62 2.55 6.92
C GLU A 28 -14.90 1.63 5.92
N GLY A 29 -14.14 0.65 6.41
CA GLY A 29 -13.30 -0.23 5.61
C GLY A 29 -11.81 0.12 5.64
N PRO A 30 -10.99 -0.61 4.84
CA PRO A 30 -9.55 -0.40 4.75
C PRO A 30 -9.20 0.96 4.15
N LYS A 31 -8.18 1.60 4.72
CA LYS A 31 -7.65 2.89 4.28
C LYS A 31 -6.15 2.79 4.11
N LEU A 32 -5.66 3.30 2.99
CA LEU A 32 -4.25 3.62 2.83
C LEU A 32 -4.00 5.02 3.39
N PHE A 33 -2.84 5.24 4.00
CA PHE A 33 -2.44 6.56 4.45
C PHE A 33 -0.99 6.85 4.08
N PHE A 34 -0.73 8.12 3.80
CA PHE A 34 0.60 8.67 3.65
C PHE A 34 0.68 9.95 4.49
N ASN A 35 1.45 9.90 5.57
CA ASN A 35 1.48 10.92 6.61
C ASN A 35 0.06 11.24 7.12
N ARG A 36 -0.48 12.40 6.75
CA ARG A 36 -1.80 12.88 7.17
C ARG A 36 -2.90 12.53 6.16
N ASP A 37 -2.52 12.21 4.93
CA ASP A 37 -3.46 11.92 3.85
C ASP A 37 -3.99 10.50 3.98
N LYS A 38 -5.28 10.33 3.68
CA LYS A 38 -6.00 9.06 3.85
C LYS A 38 -6.84 8.78 2.61
N TYR A 39 -6.74 7.57 2.09
CA TYR A 39 -7.39 7.12 0.86
C TYR A 39 -8.24 5.89 1.18
N ARG A 40 -9.54 5.93 0.86
CA ARG A 40 -10.48 4.83 1.13
C ARG A 40 -10.33 3.75 0.06
N LEU A 41 -9.84 2.58 0.42
CA LEU A 41 -9.59 1.49 -0.54
C LEU A 41 -10.88 0.77 -0.97
N THR A 42 -12.00 1.06 -0.31
CA THR A 42 -13.33 0.57 -0.71
C THR A 42 -13.85 1.23 -1.98
N GLN A 43 -13.27 2.34 -2.42
CA GLN A 43 -13.60 2.97 -3.70
C GLN A 43 -12.77 2.30 -4.81
N SER A 44 -13.31 2.19 -6.02
CA SER A 44 -12.59 1.61 -7.17
C SER A 44 -11.64 2.59 -7.88
N GLN A 45 -11.51 3.82 -7.37
CA GLN A 45 -10.78 4.91 -8.02
C GLN A 45 -9.33 4.97 -7.57
N TRP A 46 -8.64 3.84 -7.51
CA TRP A 46 -7.23 3.77 -7.18
C TRP A 46 -6.56 2.63 -7.91
N ASP A 47 -5.24 2.74 -8.08
CA ASP A 47 -4.41 1.68 -8.64
C ASP A 47 -3.03 1.71 -7.97
N VAL A 48 -2.29 0.61 -8.08
CA VAL A 48 -0.92 0.49 -7.57
C VAL A 48 -0.01 -0.15 -8.61
N GLU A 49 1.17 0.43 -8.77
CA GLU A 49 2.22 -0.13 -9.61
C GLU A 49 3.46 -0.43 -8.77
N LEU A 50 4.04 -1.61 -9.01
CA LEU A 50 5.33 -2.00 -8.46
C LEU A 50 6.27 -2.34 -9.60
N VAL A 51 7.31 -1.52 -9.78
CA VAL A 51 8.37 -1.76 -10.76
C VAL A 51 9.61 -2.30 -10.04
N ILE A 52 10.03 -3.51 -10.42
CA ILE A 52 11.22 -4.17 -9.86
C ILE A 52 12.43 -3.88 -10.75
N GLY A 53 13.35 -3.04 -10.29
CA GLY A 53 14.55 -2.67 -11.01
C GLY A 53 15.79 -3.45 -10.59
N ARG A 54 16.91 -3.25 -11.28
CA ARG A 54 18.19 -3.90 -10.92
C ARG A 54 18.77 -3.37 -9.61
N LYS A 55 18.71 -2.05 -9.39
CA LYS A 55 19.28 -1.38 -8.21
C LYS A 55 18.21 -1.00 -7.18
N ASN A 56 17.12 -0.40 -7.66
CA ASN A 56 16.02 0.07 -6.83
C ASN A 56 14.69 -0.42 -7.41
N ASN A 57 13.70 -0.50 -6.55
CA ASN A 57 12.31 -0.70 -6.93
C ASN A 57 11.58 0.65 -6.87
N LEU A 58 10.42 0.73 -7.52
CA LEU A 58 9.55 1.90 -7.51
C LEU A 58 8.15 1.44 -7.15
N PHE A 59 7.57 2.09 -6.14
CA PHE A 59 6.16 1.94 -5.80
C PHE A 59 5.42 3.21 -6.21
N ILE A 60 4.26 3.04 -6.85
CA ILE A 60 3.38 4.14 -7.22
C ILE A 60 1.96 3.80 -6.76
N PHE A 61 1.29 4.75 -6.13
CA PHE A 61 -0.14 4.69 -5.82
C PHE A 61 -0.86 5.83 -6.52
N TYR A 62 -1.90 5.45 -7.25
CA TYR A 62 -2.79 6.34 -7.99
C TYR A 62 -4.10 6.47 -7.24
N TRP A 63 -4.65 7.68 -7.21
CA TRP A 63 -5.99 7.97 -6.71
C TRP A 63 -6.69 8.90 -7.68
N GLN A 64 -7.85 8.49 -8.19
CA GLN A 64 -8.64 9.26 -9.16
C GLN A 64 -7.84 9.64 -10.42
N GLY A 65 -6.97 8.73 -10.88
CA GLY A 65 -6.11 8.95 -12.05
C GLY A 65 -4.88 9.82 -11.78
N GLU A 66 -4.69 10.32 -10.56
CA GLU A 66 -3.54 11.13 -10.18
C GLU A 66 -2.53 10.34 -9.35
N VAL A 67 -1.23 10.57 -9.58
CA VAL A 67 -0.17 10.04 -8.73
C VAL A 67 -0.20 10.75 -7.38
N LYS A 68 -0.48 10.00 -6.30
CA LYS A 68 -0.45 10.54 -4.94
C LYS A 68 0.82 10.18 -4.19
N ILE A 69 1.36 8.99 -4.48
CA ILE A 69 2.57 8.49 -3.82
C ILE A 69 3.46 7.88 -4.90
N SER A 70 4.72 8.29 -4.94
CA SER A 70 5.73 7.68 -5.78
C SER A 70 7.07 7.73 -5.06
N PHE A 71 7.64 6.57 -4.72
CA PHE A 71 8.94 6.53 -4.07
C PHE A 71 9.76 5.33 -4.52
N ARG A 72 11.07 5.53 -4.53
CA ARG A 72 12.04 4.47 -4.77
C ARG A 72 12.45 3.84 -3.46
N PHE A 73 12.62 2.53 -3.47
CA PHE A 73 13.09 1.77 -2.31
C PHE A 73 14.13 0.73 -2.71
N SER A 74 14.98 0.35 -1.74
CA SER A 74 15.99 -0.68 -1.96
C SER A 74 15.35 -2.06 -2.01
N LYS A 75 15.99 -3.01 -2.69
CA LYS A 75 15.50 -4.40 -2.78
C LYS A 75 15.32 -5.10 -1.43
N GLN A 76 15.99 -4.62 -0.39
CA GLN A 76 15.95 -5.19 0.95
C GLN A 76 14.74 -4.73 1.76
N GLN A 77 13.99 -3.71 1.29
CA GLN A 77 12.77 -3.25 1.95
C GLN A 77 11.56 -4.11 1.53
N GLU A 78 11.51 -5.32 2.07
CA GLU A 78 10.45 -6.30 1.79
C GLU A 78 9.08 -5.87 2.31
N SER A 79 9.05 -4.97 3.30
CA SER A 79 7.84 -4.35 3.84
C SER A 79 6.98 -3.63 2.79
N VAL A 80 7.61 -2.99 1.79
CA VAL A 80 6.90 -2.31 0.70
C VAL A 80 6.28 -3.34 -0.27
N ILE A 81 6.97 -4.45 -0.51
CA ILE A 81 6.47 -5.55 -1.35
C ILE A 81 5.27 -6.22 -0.67
N GLN A 82 5.33 -6.41 0.64
CA GLN A 82 4.20 -6.93 1.43
C GLN A 82 2.99 -6.00 1.36
N LEU A 83 3.20 -4.68 1.48
CA LEU A 83 2.11 -3.72 1.33
C LEU A 83 1.49 -3.77 -0.07
N TYR A 84 2.30 -3.86 -1.12
CA TYR A 84 1.80 -4.04 -2.48
C TYR A 84 0.92 -5.29 -2.60
N ARG A 85 1.36 -6.43 -2.04
CA ARG A 85 0.57 -7.68 -2.05
C ARG A 85 -0.77 -7.53 -1.31
N LEU A 86 -0.76 -6.90 -0.14
CA LEU A 86 -1.99 -6.62 0.61
C LEU A 86 -2.95 -5.73 -0.18
N LEU A 87 -2.44 -4.72 -0.88
CA LEU A 87 -3.27 -3.86 -1.72
C LEU A 87 -3.88 -4.66 -2.88
N GLN A 88 -3.12 -5.56 -3.51
CA GLN A 88 -3.64 -6.44 -4.56
C GLN A 88 -4.77 -7.37 -4.06
N GLU A 89 -4.72 -7.84 -2.82
CA GLU A 89 -5.81 -8.62 -2.21
C GLU A 89 -7.08 -7.81 -1.98
N HIS A 90 -6.94 -6.49 -1.79
CA HIS A 90 -8.05 -5.56 -1.61
C HIS A 90 -8.54 -4.92 -2.91
N VAL A 91 -7.92 -5.21 -4.06
CA VAL A 91 -8.48 -4.84 -5.36
C VAL A 91 -9.81 -5.54 -5.51
N PRO A 92 -10.94 -4.83 -5.68
CA PRO A 92 -12.19 -5.46 -6.05
C PRO A 92 -11.93 -6.16 -7.38
N SER A 93 -11.98 -7.50 -7.38
CA SER A 93 -11.80 -8.30 -8.59
C SER A 93 -12.66 -7.66 -9.69
N PRO A 94 -12.08 -7.28 -10.86
CA PRO A 94 -12.90 -6.79 -11.95
C PRO A 94 -13.79 -7.97 -12.33
N ARG A 95 -15.06 -7.90 -11.92
CA ARG A 95 -16.08 -8.74 -12.54
C ARG A 95 -16.00 -8.34 -14.00
N PHE A 96 -15.48 -9.25 -14.81
CA PHE A 96 -15.65 -9.22 -16.26
C PHE A 96 -17.11 -8.85 -16.52
N ALA A 97 -17.30 -7.64 -17.05
CA ALA A 97 -18.58 -7.14 -17.53
C ALA A 97 -18.87 -7.79 -18.90
#